data_AF-A0A3N9UM71-F1
#
_entry.id   AF-A0A3N9UM71-F1
#
_cell.length_a   1.000
_cell.length_b   1.000
_cell.length_c   1.000
_cell.angle_alpha   90.00
_cell.angle_beta   90.00
_cell.angle_gamma   90.00
#
_symmetry.space_group_name_H-M   'P 1'
#
loop_
_entity.id
_entity.type
_entity.pdbx_description
1 polymer ?
#
loop_
_entity_poly.entity_id
_entity_poly.type
_entity_poly.pdbx_seq_one_letter_code
_entity_poly.pdbx_strand_id
1 'polypeptide(L)'
;ENLSIDISIDTQRPIVAAEALSLGAACINDVSGLRDPAMAKAVEEHEGSLIIMASDKVAGDLLCLDRIIPLLGERVRLAVDAGVSLQKITVDPGVGKWVPEKTTEYDLAILGGYNRLRSLRRPILAALSRKTFIGATLNLPNPYDRLSGSLAATAIAVFLGAHIVRTHDVQLSLHTIRMAEAIRGHPVRSESGELSAEVLGHLGQGEDMTETIRQTEVDERGFGIICKKSSFRVVAVRGLSSMESLVIKQEMLARGGDAAIPKLALRCDKRPQEVLIIGTVSQITSLVKNLRSQPFRLAQVAECIDDALRQIDSPERYR
;
A
#
# COMPACT_ATOMS: atom_id res chain seq x y z
N GLU A 1 -33.95 16.81 -9.10
CA GLU A 1 -33.48 15.44 -9.41
C GLU A 1 -32.56 15.00 -8.28
N ASN A 2 -32.71 13.77 -7.78
CA ASN A 2 -31.80 13.22 -6.77
C ASN A 2 -30.60 12.60 -7.47
N LEU A 3 -29.38 12.99 -7.08
CA LEU A 3 -28.15 12.38 -7.58
C LEU A 3 -27.92 11.05 -6.86
N SER A 4 -27.79 9.95 -7.60
CA SER A 4 -27.48 8.62 -7.06
C SER A 4 -25.96 8.44 -6.87
N ILE A 5 -25.34 9.34 -6.10
CA ILE A 5 -23.91 9.30 -5.82
C ILE A 5 -23.69 9.48 -4.31
N ASP A 6 -22.67 8.80 -3.79
CA ASP A 6 -22.24 9.02 -2.43
C ASP A 6 -21.59 10.40 -2.30
N ILE A 7 -21.93 11.11 -1.22
CA ILE A 7 -21.42 12.45 -0.95
C ILE A 7 -20.40 12.37 0.18
N SER A 8 -19.21 12.93 -0.05
CA SER A 8 -18.21 13.17 0.99
C SER A 8 -18.16 14.65 1.35
N ILE A 9 -18.06 14.97 2.64
CA ILE A 9 -17.98 16.35 3.15
C ILE A 9 -16.57 16.65 3.66
N ASP A 10 -15.95 17.70 3.11
CA ASP A 10 -14.63 18.21 3.51
C ASP A 10 -14.78 19.13 4.72
N THR A 11 -14.50 18.62 5.91
CA THR A 11 -14.65 19.37 7.17
C THR A 11 -13.68 18.89 8.24
N GLN A 12 -13.21 19.85 9.04
CA GLN A 12 -12.40 19.60 10.25
C GLN A 12 -13.24 19.74 11.53
N ARG A 13 -14.54 20.05 11.41
CA ARG A 13 -15.43 20.35 12.53
C ARG A 13 -16.37 19.17 12.80
N PRO A 14 -16.29 18.52 13.97
CA PRO A 14 -17.15 17.37 14.30
C PRO A 14 -18.64 17.68 14.22
N ILE A 15 -19.07 18.88 14.63
CA ILE A 15 -20.49 19.28 14.57
C ILE A 15 -21.00 19.35 13.13
N VAL A 16 -20.16 19.79 12.18
CA VAL A 16 -20.52 19.81 10.75
C VAL A 16 -20.51 18.40 10.19
N ALA A 17 -19.59 17.54 10.64
CA ALA A 17 -19.56 16.14 10.24
C ALA A 17 -20.82 15.39 10.69
N ALA A 18 -21.22 15.54 11.96
CA ALA A 18 -22.44 14.93 12.49
C ALA A 18 -23.69 15.37 11.72
N GLU A 19 -23.85 16.68 11.51
CA GLU A 19 -24.99 17.22 10.73
C GLU A 19 -24.99 16.74 9.28
N ALA A 20 -23.82 16.70 8.63
CA ALA A 20 -23.71 16.18 7.27
C ALA A 20 -24.13 14.71 7.16
N LEU A 21 -23.66 13.87 8.09
CA LEU A 21 -23.97 12.45 8.10
C LEU A 21 -25.44 12.20 8.43
N SER A 22 -26.05 12.97 9.35
CA SER A 22 -27.48 12.87 9.66
C SER A 22 -28.38 13.22 8.47
N LEU A 23 -27.90 14.11 7.58
CA LEU A 23 -28.56 14.48 6.32
C LEU A 23 -28.27 13.49 5.16
N GLY A 24 -27.50 12.42 5.41
CA GLY A 24 -27.25 11.35 4.44
C GLY A 24 -25.93 11.46 3.67
N ALA A 25 -24.97 12.29 4.10
CA ALA A 25 -23.61 12.16 3.60
C ALA A 25 -23.03 10.79 3.96
N ALA A 26 -22.25 10.19 3.07
CA ALA A 26 -21.68 8.85 3.27
C ALA A 26 -20.27 8.88 3.90
N CYS A 27 -19.56 10.00 3.76
CA CYS A 27 -18.16 10.10 4.12
C CYS A 27 -17.78 11.48 4.64
N ILE A 28 -16.85 11.51 5.58
CA ILE A 28 -16.16 12.73 6.03
C ILE A 28 -14.73 12.70 5.53
N ASN A 29 -14.29 13.79 4.90
CA ASN A 29 -12.90 14.03 4.56
C ASN A 29 -12.30 14.99 5.59
N ASP A 30 -11.57 14.44 6.56
CA ASP A 30 -10.95 15.21 7.64
C ASP A 30 -9.49 15.52 7.32
N VAL A 31 -9.26 16.72 6.80
CA VAL A 31 -7.92 17.23 6.52
C VAL A 31 -7.15 17.63 7.78
N SER A 32 -7.77 17.65 8.97
CA SER A 32 -7.07 17.88 10.24
C SER A 32 -6.37 16.63 10.78
N GLY A 33 -6.72 15.45 10.25
CA GLY A 33 -6.12 14.17 10.62
C GLY A 33 -6.56 13.66 11.99
N LEU A 34 -7.84 13.79 12.34
CA LEU A 34 -8.41 13.46 13.65
C LEU A 34 -7.76 14.26 14.79
N ARG A 35 -7.55 15.55 14.55
CA ARG A 35 -7.04 16.43 15.61
C ARG A 35 -8.05 16.64 16.71
N ASP A 36 -9.32 16.73 16.35
CA ASP A 36 -10.43 16.73 17.29
C ASP A 36 -10.93 15.28 17.46
N PRO A 37 -10.74 14.65 18.64
CA PRO A 37 -11.19 13.28 18.87
C PRO A 37 -12.71 13.09 18.68
N ALA A 38 -13.51 14.15 18.81
CA ALA A 38 -14.95 14.07 18.59
C ALA A 38 -15.30 13.80 17.11
N MET A 39 -14.36 14.02 16.18
CA MET A 39 -14.57 13.71 14.76
C MET A 39 -14.81 12.21 14.54
N ALA A 40 -13.97 11.36 15.13
CA ALA A 40 -14.11 9.91 14.98
C ALA A 40 -15.42 9.41 15.59
N LYS A 41 -15.83 9.98 16.74
CA LYS A 41 -17.10 9.65 17.39
C LYS A 41 -18.30 10.06 16.54
N ALA A 42 -18.28 11.27 15.97
CA ALA A 42 -19.34 11.74 15.09
C ALA A 42 -19.51 10.82 13.86
N VAL A 43 -18.41 10.33 13.30
CA VAL A 43 -18.45 9.36 12.19
C VAL A 43 -19.01 8.02 12.62
N GLU A 44 -18.58 7.50 13.77
CA GLU A 44 -19.05 6.22 14.30
C GLU A 44 -20.55 6.22 14.59
N GLU A 45 -21.05 7.24 15.30
CA GLU A 45 -22.46 7.36 15.71
C GLU A 45 -23.44 7.37 14.53
N HIS A 46 -22.99 7.80 13.36
CA HIS A 46 -23.81 7.90 12.13
C HIS A 46 -23.40 6.85 11.08
N GLU A 47 -22.61 5.85 11.48
CA GLU A 47 -22.12 4.78 10.61
C GLU A 47 -21.43 5.29 9.32
N GLY A 48 -20.82 6.47 9.35
CA GLY A 48 -20.15 7.09 8.22
C GLY A 48 -18.80 6.45 7.89
N SER A 49 -18.24 6.84 6.74
CA SER A 49 -16.84 6.58 6.39
C SER A 49 -15.94 7.79 6.59
N LEU A 50 -14.64 7.55 6.73
CA LEU A 50 -13.66 8.56 7.09
C LEU A 50 -12.43 8.49 6.19
N ILE A 51 -12.09 9.63 5.58
CA ILE A 51 -10.79 9.88 4.96
C ILE A 51 -9.95 10.67 5.97
N ILE A 52 -8.79 10.14 6.33
CA ILE A 52 -7.86 10.75 7.27
C ILE A 52 -6.65 11.29 6.50
N MET A 53 -6.47 12.61 6.48
CA MET A 53 -5.26 13.21 5.92
C MET A 53 -4.12 13.22 6.93
N ALA A 54 -2.89 13.04 6.45
CA ALA A 54 -1.68 13.14 7.26
C ALA A 54 -1.44 14.59 7.70
N SER A 55 -1.81 14.88 8.94
CA SER A 55 -1.74 16.20 9.57
C SER A 55 -1.37 16.06 11.05
N ASP A 56 -0.41 16.86 11.52
CA ASP A 56 0.04 16.87 12.91
C ASP A 56 -0.37 18.18 13.59
N LYS A 57 0.36 19.28 13.35
CA LYS A 57 0.13 20.59 13.99
C LYS A 57 -0.77 21.51 13.19
N VAL A 58 -0.71 21.45 11.86
CA VAL A 58 -1.66 22.11 10.94
C VAL A 58 -2.00 21.13 9.81
N ALA A 59 -2.97 21.45 8.95
CA ALA A 59 -3.33 20.52 7.88
C ALA A 59 -2.13 20.30 6.95
N GLY A 60 -1.78 19.04 6.65
CA GLY A 60 -0.79 18.67 5.63
C GLY A 60 0.65 19.08 5.90
N ASP A 61 1.02 19.34 7.16
CA ASP A 61 2.34 19.83 7.58
C ASP A 61 3.46 18.79 7.53
N LEU A 62 3.14 17.53 7.25
CA LEU A 62 4.13 16.48 7.13
C LEU A 62 4.83 16.53 5.76
N LEU A 63 6.16 16.51 5.79
CA LEU A 63 7.01 16.70 4.61
C LEU A 63 7.41 15.39 3.92
N CYS A 64 7.52 14.28 4.66
CA CYS A 64 8.05 13.03 4.11
C CYS A 64 7.29 11.78 4.57
N LEU A 65 7.36 10.73 3.75
CA LEU A 65 6.67 9.47 4.00
C LEU A 65 7.10 8.76 5.29
N ASP A 66 8.34 8.97 5.72
CA ASP A 66 8.87 8.38 6.97
C ASP A 66 8.16 8.90 8.22
N ARG A 67 7.52 10.08 8.13
CA ARG A 67 6.68 10.64 9.18
C ARG A 67 5.19 10.43 8.90
N ILE A 68 4.78 10.52 7.64
CA ILE A 68 3.38 10.32 7.21
C ILE A 68 2.89 8.92 7.55
N ILE A 69 3.66 7.87 7.22
CA ILE A 69 3.21 6.48 7.41
C ILE A 69 2.98 6.15 8.90
N PRO A 70 3.95 6.38 9.82
CA PRO A 70 3.71 6.12 11.24
C PRO A 70 2.54 6.92 11.81
N LEU A 71 2.42 8.21 11.46
CA LEU A 71 1.34 9.07 11.90
C LEU A 71 -0.02 8.56 11.42
N LEU A 72 -0.17 8.26 10.13
CA LEU A 72 -1.43 7.70 9.60
C LEU A 72 -1.76 6.37 10.27
N GLY A 73 -0.77 5.51 10.52
CA GLY A 73 -0.97 4.27 11.26
C GLY A 73 -1.49 4.51 12.68
N GLU A 74 -1.03 5.56 13.36
CA GLU A 74 -1.56 6.00 14.64
C GLU A 74 -2.99 6.53 14.53
N ARG A 75 -3.28 7.41 13.57
CA ARG A 75 -4.63 7.96 13.36
C ARG A 75 -5.66 6.89 13.02
N VAL A 76 -5.28 5.89 12.22
CA VAL A 76 -6.13 4.72 11.95
C VAL A 76 -6.45 3.96 13.23
N ARG A 77 -5.48 3.75 14.13
CA ARG A 77 -5.73 3.11 15.44
C ARG A 77 -6.70 3.95 16.29
N LEU A 78 -6.48 5.26 16.38
CA LEU A 78 -7.37 6.15 17.12
C LEU A 78 -8.82 6.11 16.61
N ALA A 79 -9.01 6.07 15.29
CA ALA A 79 -10.35 5.95 14.70
C ALA A 79 -11.02 4.62 15.07
N VAL A 80 -10.27 3.51 15.01
CA VAL A 80 -10.75 2.18 15.37
C VAL A 80 -11.06 2.08 16.87
N ASP A 81 -10.22 2.65 17.72
CA ASP A 81 -10.43 2.68 19.18
C ASP A 81 -11.67 3.51 19.55
N ALA A 82 -12.03 4.49 18.73
CA ALA A 82 -13.28 5.25 18.82
C ALA A 82 -14.51 4.52 18.23
N GLY A 83 -14.33 3.30 17.69
CA GLY A 83 -15.40 2.45 17.17
C GLY A 83 -15.60 2.49 15.65
N VAL A 84 -14.88 3.36 14.92
CA VAL A 84 -14.99 3.41 13.45
C VAL A 84 -14.47 2.09 12.86
N SER A 85 -15.32 1.42 12.08
CA SER A 85 -14.94 0.17 11.40
C SER A 85 -13.70 0.40 10.52
N LEU A 86 -12.71 -0.48 10.65
CA LEU A 86 -11.46 -0.41 9.89
C LEU A 86 -11.72 -0.35 8.37
N GLN A 87 -12.78 -1.00 7.87
CA GLN A 87 -13.14 -1.02 6.45
C GLN A 87 -13.74 0.29 5.94
N LYS A 88 -14.14 1.19 6.84
CA LYS A 88 -14.67 2.51 6.52
C LYS A 88 -13.60 3.61 6.56
N ILE A 89 -12.32 3.25 6.68
CA ILE A 89 -11.20 4.20 6.80
C ILE A 89 -10.34 4.21 5.55
N THR A 90 -10.14 5.40 4.98
CA THR A 90 -9.22 5.72 3.88
C THR A 90 -8.12 6.66 4.38
N VAL A 91 -6.92 6.59 3.81
CA VAL A 91 -5.80 7.47 4.16
C VAL A 91 -5.41 8.40 3.01
N ASP A 92 -5.07 9.66 3.33
CA ASP A 92 -4.54 10.66 2.38
C ASP A 92 -3.16 11.14 2.87
N PRO A 93 -2.07 11.00 2.07
CA PRO A 93 -0.74 11.47 2.45
C PRO A 93 -0.59 13.00 2.45
N GLY A 94 -1.61 13.76 2.05
CA GLY A 94 -1.63 15.22 2.14
C GLY A 94 -0.67 15.89 1.16
N VAL A 95 -0.55 15.39 -0.08
CA VAL A 95 0.25 16.04 -1.15
C VAL A 95 -0.26 17.47 -1.36
N GLY A 96 0.61 18.41 -1.70
CA GLY A 96 0.30 19.82 -1.95
C GLY A 96 1.01 20.74 -0.98
N LYS A 97 1.14 22.00 -1.40
CA LYS A 97 1.72 23.07 -0.58
C LYS A 97 0.74 23.54 0.51
N TRP A 98 0.62 22.77 1.58
CA TRP A 98 -0.22 23.09 2.75
C TRP A 98 0.47 24.00 3.76
N VAL A 99 1.80 23.94 3.82
CA VAL A 99 2.65 24.79 4.67
C VAL A 99 3.80 25.36 3.83
N PRO A 100 4.37 26.54 4.19
CA PRO A 100 5.45 27.17 3.42
C PRO A 100 6.67 26.27 3.17
N GLU A 101 7.00 25.42 4.14
CA GLU A 101 8.14 24.50 4.14
C GLU A 101 7.96 23.33 3.16
N LYS A 102 6.71 23.03 2.77
CA LYS A 102 6.40 21.92 1.85
C LYS A 102 6.58 22.39 0.41
N THR A 103 7.81 22.21 -0.08
CA THR A 103 8.21 22.52 -1.45
C THR A 103 7.71 21.49 -2.46
N THR A 104 7.87 21.82 -3.76
CA THR A 104 7.56 20.93 -4.88
C THR A 104 8.29 19.58 -4.77
N GLU A 105 9.54 19.58 -4.32
CA GLU A 105 10.37 18.39 -4.18
C GLU A 105 9.80 17.42 -3.15
N TYR A 106 9.23 17.93 -2.05
CA TYR A 106 8.55 17.09 -1.07
C TYR A 106 7.29 16.46 -1.65
N ASP A 107 6.48 17.22 -2.40
CA ASP A 107 5.29 16.68 -3.07
C ASP A 107 5.64 15.61 -4.09
N LEU A 108 6.70 15.82 -4.87
CA LEU A 108 7.22 14.83 -5.83
C LEU A 108 7.78 13.59 -5.12
N ALA A 109 8.50 13.75 -4.01
CA ALA A 109 9.03 12.63 -3.23
C ALA A 109 7.91 11.81 -2.57
N ILE A 110 6.85 12.46 -2.06
CA ILE A 110 5.66 11.77 -1.56
C ILE A 110 4.99 11.00 -2.70
N LEU A 111 4.76 11.64 -3.86
CA LEU A 111 4.15 10.99 -5.03
C LEU A 111 4.97 9.78 -5.50
N GLY A 112 6.28 9.93 -5.66
CA GLY A 112 7.19 8.87 -6.08
C GLY A 112 7.26 7.68 -5.11
N GLY A 113 6.89 7.89 -3.84
CA GLY A 113 6.82 6.85 -2.82
C GLY A 113 5.41 6.37 -2.47
N TYR A 114 4.37 6.67 -3.27
CA TYR A 114 2.97 6.30 -2.96
C TYR A 114 2.79 4.81 -2.63
N ASN A 115 3.56 3.93 -3.26
CA ASN A 115 3.53 2.48 -3.01
C ASN A 115 3.85 2.12 -1.56
N ARG A 116 4.64 2.94 -0.85
CA ARG A 116 4.98 2.72 0.57
C ARG A 116 3.76 2.80 1.49
N LEU A 117 2.74 3.58 1.12
CA LEU A 117 1.50 3.73 1.89
C LEU A 117 0.69 2.42 1.94
N ARG A 118 0.92 1.48 1.00
CA ARG A 118 0.26 0.15 1.00
C ARG A 118 0.55 -0.64 2.27
N SER A 119 1.64 -0.34 2.97
CA SER A 119 1.96 -0.92 4.28
C SER A 119 0.87 -0.68 5.34
N LEU A 120 0.09 0.39 5.21
CA LEU A 120 -1.06 0.71 6.08
C LEU A 120 -2.28 -0.17 5.78
N ARG A 121 -2.28 -0.86 4.65
CA ARG A 121 -3.37 -1.74 4.18
C ARG A 121 -4.74 -1.08 4.14
N ARG A 122 -4.81 0.24 4.02
CA ARG A 122 -6.05 1.00 3.84
C ARG A 122 -6.13 1.55 2.41
N PRO A 123 -7.34 1.81 1.88
CA PRO A 123 -7.48 2.57 0.65
C PRO A 123 -6.71 3.89 0.73
N ILE A 124 -6.03 4.24 -0.34
CA ILE A 124 -5.18 5.44 -0.45
C ILE A 124 -5.86 6.43 -1.38
N LEU A 125 -6.05 7.66 -0.90
CA LEU A 125 -6.58 8.77 -1.69
C LEU A 125 -5.46 9.56 -2.36
N ALA A 126 -5.66 9.87 -3.64
CA ALA A 126 -4.81 10.73 -4.46
C ALA A 126 -5.57 12.02 -4.81
N ALA A 127 -5.36 13.07 -4.02
CA ALA A 127 -5.81 14.43 -4.35
C ALA A 127 -4.65 15.19 -5.01
N LEU A 128 -4.56 15.14 -6.34
CA LEU A 128 -3.40 15.71 -7.08
C LEU A 128 -3.80 16.80 -8.09
N SER A 129 -5.07 16.82 -8.50
CA SER A 129 -5.57 17.64 -9.58
C SER A 129 -5.25 19.14 -9.38
N ARG A 130 -4.59 19.72 -10.39
CA ARG A 130 -4.23 21.14 -10.51
C ARG A 130 -3.37 21.70 -9.39
N LYS A 131 -2.72 20.86 -8.58
CA LYS A 131 -1.90 21.30 -7.45
C LYS A 131 -0.67 22.09 -7.87
N THR A 132 -0.17 22.90 -6.94
CA THR A 132 0.94 23.85 -7.14
C THR A 132 2.23 23.19 -7.60
N PHE A 133 2.55 21.99 -7.11
CA PHE A 133 3.75 21.26 -7.52
C PHE A 133 3.76 20.99 -9.03
N ILE A 134 2.60 20.67 -9.62
CA ILE A 134 2.46 20.47 -11.08
C ILE A 134 2.79 21.76 -11.83
N GLY A 135 2.25 22.88 -11.35
CA GLY A 135 2.51 24.19 -11.95
C GLY A 135 3.98 24.58 -11.87
N ALA A 136 4.63 24.31 -10.74
CA ALA A 136 6.05 24.56 -10.54
C ALA A 136 6.93 23.66 -11.43
N THR A 137 6.63 22.36 -11.52
CA THR A 137 7.42 21.40 -12.31
C THR A 137 7.31 21.65 -13.81
N LEU A 138 6.13 22.03 -14.30
CA LEU A 138 5.86 22.19 -15.74
C LEU A 138 5.89 23.64 -16.23
N ASN A 139 6.21 24.59 -15.35
CA ASN A 139 6.13 26.04 -15.63
C ASN A 139 4.72 26.49 -16.09
N LEU A 140 3.68 25.97 -15.43
CA LEU A 140 2.27 26.25 -15.69
C LEU A 140 1.65 27.00 -14.50
N PRO A 141 1.80 28.34 -14.41
CA PRO A 141 1.39 29.11 -13.24
C PRO A 141 -0.14 29.09 -13.05
N ASN A 142 -0.91 29.01 -14.13
CA ASN A 142 -2.36 28.94 -14.09
C ASN A 142 -2.83 27.50 -13.77
N PRO A 143 -3.66 27.29 -12.72
CA PRO A 143 -4.20 25.98 -12.38
C PRO A 143 -4.99 25.28 -13.49
N TYR A 144 -5.64 26.04 -14.38
CA TYR A 144 -6.45 25.48 -15.47
C TYR A 144 -5.59 24.86 -16.58
N ASP A 145 -4.33 25.26 -16.72
CA ASP A 145 -3.41 24.71 -17.73
C ASP A 145 -2.76 23.40 -17.26
N ARG A 146 -2.95 23.01 -16.00
CA ARG A 146 -2.28 21.87 -15.36
C ARG A 146 -2.95 20.52 -15.62
N LEU A 147 -3.87 20.43 -16.58
CA LEU A 147 -4.61 19.21 -16.88
C LEU A 147 -3.66 18.05 -17.22
N SER A 148 -2.75 18.24 -18.18
CA SER A 148 -1.79 17.21 -18.62
C SER A 148 -0.95 16.68 -17.46
N GLY A 149 -0.40 17.58 -16.64
CA GLY A 149 0.34 17.21 -15.44
C GLY A 149 -0.52 16.52 -14.36
N SER A 150 -1.78 16.90 -14.24
CA SER A 150 -2.73 16.25 -13.30
C SER A 150 -3.03 14.81 -13.71
N LEU A 151 -3.23 14.57 -15.02
CA LEU A 151 -3.43 13.23 -15.55
C LEU A 151 -2.16 12.38 -15.39
N ALA A 152 -0.98 12.93 -15.68
CA ALA A 152 0.29 12.22 -15.47
C ALA A 152 0.51 11.83 -14.00
N ALA A 153 0.31 12.77 -13.06
CA ALA A 153 0.43 12.50 -11.63
C ALA A 153 -0.61 11.48 -11.14
N THR A 154 -1.84 11.53 -11.67
CA THR A 154 -2.89 10.56 -11.38
C THR A 154 -2.52 9.16 -11.86
N ALA A 155 -2.02 9.02 -13.10
CA ALA A 155 -1.59 7.74 -13.64
C ALA A 155 -0.51 7.10 -12.77
N ILE A 156 0.49 7.88 -12.34
CA ILE A 156 1.56 7.42 -11.46
C ILE A 156 1.00 7.00 -10.09
N ALA A 157 0.15 7.82 -9.47
CA ALA A 157 -0.44 7.49 -8.17
C ALA A 157 -1.25 6.20 -8.22
N VAL A 158 -2.08 6.02 -9.26
CA VAL A 158 -2.84 4.78 -9.48
C VAL A 158 -1.92 3.60 -9.70
N PHE A 159 -0.91 3.72 -10.57
CA PHE A 159 0.08 2.67 -10.81
C PHE A 159 0.81 2.26 -9.52
N LEU A 160 1.13 3.23 -8.64
CA LEU A 160 1.77 2.99 -7.36
C LEU A 160 0.81 2.46 -6.26
N GLY A 161 -0.50 2.42 -6.49
CA GLY A 161 -1.46 1.80 -5.58
C GLY A 161 -2.51 2.72 -4.96
N ALA A 162 -2.75 3.92 -5.51
CA ALA A 162 -3.91 4.72 -5.12
C ALA A 162 -5.23 3.99 -5.45
N HIS A 163 -6.24 4.21 -4.61
CA HIS A 163 -7.56 3.58 -4.70
C HIS A 163 -8.65 4.60 -5.02
N ILE A 164 -8.49 5.85 -4.57
CA ILE A 164 -9.43 6.94 -4.79
C ILE A 164 -8.68 8.10 -5.44
N VAL A 165 -9.26 8.72 -6.45
CA VAL A 165 -8.70 9.93 -7.09
C VAL A 165 -9.67 11.08 -6.90
N ARG A 166 -9.20 12.15 -6.25
CA ARG A 166 -9.96 13.42 -6.13
C ARG A 166 -9.53 14.36 -7.24
N THR A 167 -10.45 14.69 -8.14
CA THR A 167 -10.16 15.44 -9.37
C THR A 167 -11.25 16.43 -9.74
N HIS A 168 -10.87 17.48 -10.48
CA HIS A 168 -11.80 18.43 -11.10
C HIS A 168 -12.25 17.95 -12.50
N ASP A 169 -11.46 17.11 -13.16
CA ASP A 169 -11.62 16.73 -14.57
C ASP A 169 -12.01 15.24 -14.66
N VAL A 170 -13.27 14.92 -14.33
CA VAL A 170 -13.75 13.55 -14.05
C VAL A 170 -13.56 12.60 -15.23
N GLN A 171 -14.07 12.93 -16.42
CA GLN A 171 -14.07 12.03 -17.56
C GLN A 171 -12.64 11.65 -18.00
N LEU A 172 -11.76 12.65 -18.12
CA LEU A 172 -10.38 12.41 -18.52
C LEU A 172 -9.59 11.65 -17.45
N SER A 173 -9.81 11.97 -16.17
CA SER A 173 -9.20 11.23 -15.07
C SER A 173 -9.64 9.77 -15.06
N LEU A 174 -10.91 9.47 -15.37
CA LEU A 174 -11.41 8.08 -15.46
C LEU A 174 -10.68 7.28 -16.55
N HIS A 175 -10.46 7.85 -17.72
CA HIS A 175 -9.68 7.18 -18.78
C HIS A 175 -8.23 6.92 -18.33
N THR A 176 -7.61 7.91 -17.70
CA THR A 176 -6.27 7.79 -17.13
C THR A 176 -6.18 6.71 -16.06
N ILE A 177 -7.15 6.64 -15.15
CA ILE A 177 -7.25 5.60 -14.11
C ILE A 177 -7.31 4.22 -14.75
N ARG A 178 -8.24 4.00 -15.70
CA ARG A 178 -8.42 2.72 -16.39
C ARG A 178 -7.13 2.26 -17.09
N MET A 179 -6.45 3.18 -17.76
CA MET A 179 -5.19 2.85 -18.43
C MET A 179 -4.08 2.51 -17.41
N ALA A 180 -3.96 3.26 -16.33
CA ALA A 180 -2.99 3.00 -15.28
C ALA A 180 -3.26 1.68 -14.54
N GLU A 181 -4.52 1.33 -14.29
CA GLU A 181 -4.93 0.04 -13.73
C GLU A 181 -4.58 -1.12 -14.65
N ALA A 182 -4.84 -0.98 -15.96
CA ALA A 182 -4.48 -1.99 -16.95
C ALA A 182 -2.96 -2.24 -16.98
N ILE A 183 -2.14 -1.20 -16.87
CA ILE A 183 -0.67 -1.33 -16.81
C ILE A 183 -0.20 -1.93 -15.47
N ARG A 184 -0.86 -1.57 -14.35
CA ARG A 184 -0.49 -2.08 -13.02
C ARG A 184 -0.77 -3.57 -12.87
N GLY A 185 -1.82 -4.08 -13.53
CA GLY A 185 -2.29 -5.45 -13.40
C GLY A 185 -2.82 -5.79 -11.99
N HIS A 186 -3.24 -7.04 -11.80
CA HIS A 186 -3.73 -7.54 -10.51
C HIS A 186 -2.58 -7.76 -9.49
N PRO A 187 -2.83 -7.76 -8.17
CA PRO A 187 -1.83 -8.17 -7.20
C PRO A 187 -1.29 -9.57 -7.49
N VAL A 188 0.02 -9.77 -7.32
CA VAL A 188 0.67 -11.07 -7.50
C VAL A 188 0.35 -11.94 -6.28
N ARG A 189 -0.65 -12.82 -6.40
CA ARG A 189 -1.15 -13.63 -5.29
C ARG A 189 -1.62 -15.01 -5.72
N SER A 190 -1.33 -16.00 -4.88
CA SER A 190 -1.88 -17.35 -4.99
C SER A 190 -2.75 -17.66 -3.77
N GLU A 191 -3.79 -18.46 -3.96
CA GLU A 191 -4.75 -18.87 -2.93
C GLU A 191 -4.92 -20.40 -2.98
N SER A 192 -4.92 -21.05 -1.83
CA SER A 192 -5.10 -22.51 -1.70
C SER A 192 -5.89 -22.83 -0.43
N GLY A 193 -7.21 -23.02 -0.56
CA GLY A 193 -8.10 -23.17 0.58
C GLY A 193 -8.14 -21.90 1.44
N GLU A 194 -7.81 -22.02 2.73
CA GLU A 194 -7.71 -20.88 3.66
C GLU A 194 -6.36 -20.13 3.58
N LEU A 195 -5.38 -20.67 2.84
CA LEU A 195 -4.04 -20.11 2.70
C LEU A 195 -3.99 -19.13 1.53
N SER A 196 -3.25 -18.03 1.70
CA SER A 196 -2.89 -17.16 0.59
C SER A 196 -1.46 -16.66 0.72
N ALA A 197 -0.78 -16.49 -0.42
CA ALA A 197 0.55 -15.92 -0.52
C ALA A 197 0.51 -14.74 -1.48
N GLU A 198 1.04 -13.59 -1.06
CA GLU A 198 1.08 -12.36 -1.85
C GLU A 198 2.51 -11.82 -1.89
N VAL A 199 3.01 -11.48 -3.08
CA VAL A 199 4.30 -10.82 -3.24
C VAL A 199 4.10 -9.31 -3.04
N LEU A 200 4.56 -8.80 -1.90
CA LEU A 200 4.41 -7.39 -1.53
C LEU A 200 5.47 -6.47 -2.16
N GLY A 201 6.62 -7.04 -2.52
CA GLY A 201 7.71 -6.32 -3.17
C GLY A 201 8.76 -7.26 -3.75
N HIS A 202 9.35 -6.84 -4.86
CA HIS A 202 10.46 -7.54 -5.49
C HIS A 202 11.48 -6.52 -6.02
N LEU A 203 12.77 -6.86 -5.91
CA LEU A 203 13.85 -6.10 -6.52
C LEU A 203 14.58 -7.00 -7.51
N GLY A 204 14.69 -6.53 -8.75
CA GLY A 204 15.36 -7.21 -9.86
C GLY A 204 14.62 -8.47 -10.32
N GLN A 205 14.63 -8.69 -11.65
CA GLN A 205 14.39 -10.01 -12.20
C GLN A 205 15.70 -10.76 -12.36
N GLY A 206 15.61 -12.09 -12.30
CA GLY A 206 16.80 -12.96 -12.40
C GLY A 206 17.58 -12.67 -13.68
N GLU A 207 16.89 -12.45 -14.80
CA GLU A 207 17.48 -12.16 -16.11
C GLU A 207 18.07 -10.74 -16.19
N ASP A 208 17.39 -9.72 -15.67
CA ASP A 208 17.89 -8.34 -15.64
C ASP A 208 19.18 -8.23 -14.80
N MET A 209 19.21 -8.90 -13.65
CA MET A 209 20.38 -8.94 -12.79
C MET A 209 21.51 -9.75 -13.42
N THR A 210 21.17 -10.82 -14.12
CA THR A 210 22.11 -11.62 -14.93
C THR A 210 22.82 -10.73 -15.95
N GLU A 211 22.08 -9.89 -16.67
CA GLU A 211 22.67 -8.98 -17.65
C GLU A 211 23.52 -7.88 -17.00
N THR A 212 23.06 -7.30 -15.89
CA THR A 212 23.83 -6.31 -15.13
C THR A 212 25.16 -6.89 -14.61
N ILE A 213 25.14 -8.13 -14.11
CA ILE A 213 26.34 -8.80 -13.61
C ILE A 213 27.30 -9.16 -14.76
N ARG A 214 26.80 -9.51 -15.95
CA ARG A 214 27.67 -9.70 -17.13
C ARG A 214 28.48 -8.45 -17.46
N GLN A 215 27.86 -7.27 -17.34
CA GLN A 215 28.53 -6.00 -17.58
C GLN A 215 29.64 -5.68 -16.56
N THR A 216 29.70 -6.41 -15.44
CA THR A 216 30.73 -6.25 -14.40
C THR A 216 31.91 -7.23 -14.51
N GLU A 217 32.00 -8.02 -15.59
CA GLU A 217 33.12 -8.96 -15.88
C GLU A 217 33.41 -9.99 -14.77
N VAL A 218 32.39 -10.46 -14.05
CA VAL A 218 32.53 -11.47 -12.99
C VAL A 218 32.83 -12.86 -13.57
N ASP A 219 33.69 -13.65 -12.89
CA ASP A 219 33.99 -15.05 -13.22
C ASP A 219 32.70 -15.89 -13.38
N GLU A 220 32.63 -16.71 -14.45
CA GLU A 220 31.49 -17.56 -14.82
C GLU A 220 30.98 -18.46 -13.68
N ARG A 221 31.85 -18.91 -12.77
CA ARG A 221 31.46 -19.71 -11.60
C ARG A 221 30.78 -18.86 -10.51
N GLY A 222 31.21 -17.62 -10.34
CA GLY A 222 30.59 -16.66 -9.40
C GLY A 222 29.22 -16.18 -9.90
N PHE A 223 29.10 -16.05 -11.23
CA PHE A 223 27.91 -15.58 -11.93
C PHE A 223 26.62 -16.29 -11.49
N GLY A 224 26.57 -17.62 -11.58
CA GLY A 224 25.36 -18.39 -11.29
C GLY A 224 24.93 -18.34 -9.82
N ILE A 225 25.87 -18.10 -8.89
CA ILE A 225 25.60 -18.00 -7.45
C ILE A 225 25.08 -16.60 -7.11
N ILE A 226 25.72 -15.56 -7.65
CA ILE A 226 25.39 -14.16 -7.36
C ILE A 226 24.02 -13.80 -7.93
N CYS A 227 23.70 -14.21 -9.16
CA CYS A 227 22.42 -13.91 -9.80
C CYS A 227 21.20 -14.39 -8.97
N LYS A 228 21.33 -15.53 -8.28
CA LYS A 228 20.23 -16.06 -7.43
C LYS A 228 20.11 -15.37 -6.08
N LYS A 229 21.17 -14.71 -5.61
CA LYS A 229 21.21 -13.94 -4.35
C LYS A 229 20.94 -12.45 -4.56
N SER A 230 21.03 -11.95 -5.79
CA SER A 230 20.87 -10.53 -6.10
C SER A 230 19.41 -10.08 -6.23
N SER A 231 18.48 -11.01 -6.43
CA SER A 231 17.04 -10.73 -6.45
C SER A 231 16.40 -10.90 -5.07
N PHE A 232 15.74 -9.85 -4.59
CA PHE A 232 15.10 -9.80 -3.27
C PHE A 232 13.58 -9.87 -3.38
N ARG A 233 12.92 -10.49 -2.39
CA ARG A 233 11.46 -10.66 -2.34
C ARG A 233 10.95 -10.45 -0.91
N VAL A 234 9.74 -9.87 -0.84
CA VAL A 234 8.95 -9.79 0.39
C VAL A 234 7.62 -10.47 0.12
N VAL A 235 7.32 -11.56 0.83
CA VAL A 235 6.13 -12.40 0.60
C VAL A 235 5.31 -12.44 1.89
N ALA A 236 4.05 -12.05 1.83
CA ALA A 236 3.10 -12.22 2.93
C ALA A 236 2.32 -13.52 2.74
N VAL A 237 2.34 -14.39 3.75
CA VAL A 237 1.61 -15.66 3.75
C VAL A 237 0.58 -15.62 4.88
N ARG A 238 -0.69 -15.88 4.55
CA ARG A 238 -1.84 -15.77 5.44
C ARG A 238 -2.56 -17.11 5.57
N GLY A 239 -3.34 -17.27 6.64
CA GLY A 239 -4.08 -18.51 6.91
C GLY A 239 -3.27 -19.56 7.68
N LEU A 240 -2.10 -19.19 8.20
CA LEU A 240 -1.16 -20.11 8.83
C LEU A 240 -1.57 -20.43 10.28
N SER A 241 -1.28 -21.64 10.74
CA SER A 241 -1.31 -21.95 12.16
C SER A 241 -0.11 -21.33 12.89
N SER A 242 -0.20 -21.26 14.22
CA SER A 242 0.92 -20.84 15.07
C SER A 242 2.18 -21.70 14.87
N MET A 243 2.02 -23.03 14.73
CA MET A 243 3.15 -23.94 14.51
C MET A 243 3.78 -23.77 13.13
N GLU A 244 2.97 -23.65 12.08
CA GLU A 244 3.46 -23.39 10.71
C GLU A 244 4.25 -22.07 10.67
N SER A 245 3.77 -21.03 11.37
CA SER A 245 4.44 -19.73 11.46
C SER A 245 5.81 -19.82 12.13
N LEU A 246 5.92 -20.58 13.23
CA LEU A 246 7.17 -20.80 13.95
C LEU A 246 8.19 -21.58 13.10
N VAL A 247 7.76 -22.61 12.37
CA VAL A 247 8.64 -23.38 11.48
C VAL A 247 9.21 -22.49 10.37
N ILE A 248 8.36 -21.67 9.72
CA ILE A 248 8.80 -20.74 8.68
C ILE A 248 9.86 -19.76 9.22
N LYS A 249 9.64 -19.21 10.43
CA LYS A 249 10.61 -18.33 11.09
C LYS A 249 11.97 -19.01 11.28
N GLN A 250 11.98 -20.22 11.82
CA GLN A 250 13.22 -20.95 12.08
C GLN A 250 13.96 -21.31 10.78
N GLU A 251 13.23 -21.81 9.78
CA GLU A 251 13.82 -22.17 8.48
C GLU A 251 14.39 -20.94 7.74
N MET A 252 13.74 -19.78 7.84
CA MET A 252 14.27 -18.54 7.27
C MET A 252 15.53 -18.06 7.96
N LEU A 253 15.56 -18.08 9.29
CA LEU A 253 16.76 -17.72 10.06
C LEU A 253 17.94 -18.64 9.74
N ALA A 254 17.71 -19.95 9.59
CA ALA A 254 18.74 -20.91 9.21
C ALA A 254 19.37 -20.65 7.83
N ARG A 255 18.71 -19.87 6.98
CA ARG A 255 19.16 -19.49 5.63
C ARG A 255 19.74 -18.08 5.55
N GLY A 256 19.85 -17.37 6.69
CA GLY A 256 20.26 -15.98 6.75
C GLY A 256 19.23 -15.01 6.16
N GLY A 257 17.97 -15.43 6.03
CA GLY A 257 16.84 -14.54 5.75
C GLY A 257 16.08 -14.23 7.05
N ASP A 258 14.91 -13.60 6.93
CA ASP A 258 14.07 -13.31 8.10
C ASP A 258 12.59 -13.57 7.82
N ALA A 259 11.82 -13.74 8.89
CA ALA A 259 10.37 -13.73 8.82
C ALA A 259 9.78 -12.96 10.00
N ALA A 260 8.82 -12.07 9.79
CA ALA A 260 8.07 -11.46 10.89
C ALA A 260 6.83 -12.31 11.18
N ILE A 261 6.66 -12.70 12.44
CA ILE A 261 5.50 -13.48 12.91
C ILE A 261 4.71 -12.67 13.96
N PRO A 262 3.38 -12.86 14.07
CA PRO A 262 2.58 -12.17 15.07
C PRO A 262 2.93 -12.64 16.49
N LYS A 263 2.82 -11.75 17.48
CA LYS A 263 3.04 -12.10 18.90
C LYS A 263 2.15 -13.25 19.38
N LEU A 264 0.97 -13.39 18.79
CA LEU A 264 0.00 -14.45 19.12
C LEU A 264 0.48 -15.84 18.69
N ALA A 265 1.27 -15.94 17.61
CA ALA A 265 1.84 -17.21 17.17
C ALA A 265 2.77 -17.83 18.23
N LEU A 266 3.50 -16.99 18.98
CA LEU A 266 4.36 -17.42 20.09
C LEU A 266 3.57 -18.01 21.28
N ARG A 267 2.26 -17.75 21.34
CA ARG A 267 1.36 -18.22 22.40
C ARG A 267 0.49 -19.40 21.96
N CYS A 268 0.78 -20.00 20.80
CA CYS A 268 -0.01 -21.09 20.22
C CYS A 268 -1.50 -20.72 20.07
N ASP A 269 -1.79 -19.46 19.71
CA ASP A 269 -3.16 -19.00 19.45
C ASP A 269 -3.77 -19.78 18.28
N LYS A 270 -5.08 -20.07 18.36
CA LYS A 270 -5.80 -20.86 17.35
C LYS A 270 -6.23 -20.03 16.14
N ARG A 271 -6.22 -18.70 16.25
CA ARG A 271 -6.57 -17.82 15.13
C ARG A 271 -5.57 -17.99 13.99
N PRO A 272 -6.01 -17.82 12.73
CA PRO A 272 -5.08 -17.78 11.60
C PRO A 272 -4.06 -16.67 11.77
N GLN A 273 -2.81 -16.99 11.46
CA GLN A 273 -1.66 -16.10 11.54
C GLN A 273 -1.27 -15.62 10.14
N GLU A 274 -0.58 -14.49 10.11
CA GLU A 274 0.05 -13.95 8.92
C GLU A 274 1.55 -13.78 9.16
N VAL A 275 2.36 -14.31 8.25
CA VAL A 275 3.82 -14.26 8.32
C VAL A 275 4.36 -13.48 7.14
N LEU A 276 5.27 -12.55 7.42
CA LEU A 276 5.99 -11.81 6.40
C LEU A 276 7.36 -12.43 6.19
N ILE A 277 7.59 -13.08 5.06
CA ILE A 277 8.87 -13.70 4.68
C ILE A 277 9.71 -12.66 3.94
N ILE A 278 10.96 -12.51 4.35
CA ILE A 278 11.89 -11.48 3.86
C ILE A 278 13.21 -12.16 3.48
N GLY A 279 13.58 -12.12 2.20
CA GLY A 279 14.84 -12.70 1.77
C GLY A 279 15.07 -12.67 0.26
N THR A 280 16.21 -13.20 -0.14
CA THR A 280 16.58 -13.38 -1.56
C THR A 280 15.80 -14.53 -2.18
N VAL A 281 15.70 -14.55 -3.52
CA VAL A 281 15.08 -15.65 -4.26
C VAL A 281 15.73 -16.98 -3.89
N SER A 282 17.07 -17.04 -3.81
CA SER A 282 17.77 -18.26 -3.38
C SER A 282 17.36 -18.75 -1.99
N GLN A 283 17.13 -17.85 -1.03
CA GLN A 283 16.72 -18.21 0.32
C GLN A 283 15.28 -18.74 0.32
N ILE A 284 14.37 -18.07 -0.38
CA ILE A 284 12.95 -18.47 -0.42
C ILE A 284 12.77 -19.77 -1.20
N THR A 285 13.46 -19.98 -2.33
CA THR A 285 13.42 -21.26 -3.05
C THR A 285 13.94 -22.42 -2.18
N SER A 286 15.00 -22.19 -1.39
CA SER A 286 15.51 -23.17 -0.43
C SER A 286 14.52 -23.43 0.71
N LEU A 287 13.79 -22.41 1.18
CA LEU A 287 12.71 -22.56 2.15
C LEU A 287 11.61 -23.45 1.57
N VAL A 288 11.06 -23.09 0.40
CA VAL A 288 9.98 -23.81 -0.28
C VAL A 288 10.34 -25.29 -0.47
N LYS A 289 11.58 -25.58 -0.89
CA LYS A 289 12.05 -26.97 -1.05
C LYS A 289 11.96 -27.77 0.26
N ASN A 290 12.38 -27.19 1.38
CA ASN A 290 12.31 -27.87 2.68
C ASN A 290 10.89 -27.99 3.20
N LEU A 291 10.05 -26.96 3.04
CA LEU A 291 8.67 -26.96 3.54
C LEU A 291 7.84 -28.10 2.92
N ARG A 292 8.13 -28.53 1.69
CA ARG A 292 7.48 -29.67 1.03
C ARG A 292 7.61 -30.99 1.78
N SER A 293 8.67 -31.18 2.57
CA SER A 293 8.90 -32.40 3.35
C SER A 293 8.59 -32.24 4.84
N GLN A 294 8.07 -31.08 5.27
CA GLN A 294 7.75 -30.80 6.66
C GLN A 294 6.30 -31.21 7.00
N PRO A 295 5.98 -31.47 8.29
CA PRO A 295 4.63 -31.84 8.73
C PRO A 295 3.62 -30.67 8.57
N PHE A 296 2.36 -30.91 8.96
CA PHE A 296 1.24 -29.96 8.83
C PHE A 296 0.87 -29.68 7.37
N ARG A 297 0.36 -28.48 7.05
CA ARG A 297 0.03 -28.07 5.66
C ARG A 297 1.20 -27.36 5.00
N LEU A 298 2.44 -27.56 5.48
CA LEU A 298 3.60 -26.83 4.96
C LEU A 298 3.92 -27.15 3.49
N ALA A 299 3.56 -28.34 3.00
CA ALA A 299 3.62 -28.66 1.58
C ALA A 299 2.68 -27.77 0.74
N GLN A 300 1.44 -27.55 1.21
CA GLN A 300 0.47 -26.66 0.58
C GLN A 300 0.92 -25.19 0.66
N VAL A 301 1.51 -24.77 1.79
CA VAL A 301 2.11 -23.44 1.93
C VAL A 301 3.25 -23.25 0.92
N ALA A 302 4.10 -24.27 0.74
CA ALA A 302 5.21 -24.22 -0.21
C ALA A 302 4.72 -24.06 -1.66
N GLU A 303 3.67 -24.77 -2.06
CA GLU A 303 3.02 -24.61 -3.37
C GLU A 303 2.46 -23.20 -3.54
N CYS A 304 1.72 -22.70 -2.55
CA CYS A 304 1.13 -21.37 -2.59
C CYS A 304 2.20 -20.26 -2.75
N ILE A 305 3.33 -20.36 -2.04
CA ILE A 305 4.46 -19.42 -2.20
C ILE A 305 5.07 -19.53 -3.61
N ASP A 306 5.31 -20.76 -4.10
CA ASP A 306 5.93 -20.99 -5.41
C ASP A 306 5.04 -20.44 -6.54
N ASP A 307 3.73 -20.67 -6.48
CA ASP A 307 2.76 -20.17 -7.44
C ASP A 307 2.68 -18.63 -7.42
N ALA A 308 2.66 -18.01 -6.25
CA ALA A 308 2.69 -16.56 -6.14
C ALA A 308 3.97 -15.98 -6.76
N LEU A 309 5.12 -16.63 -6.57
CA LEU A 309 6.38 -16.17 -7.18
C LEU A 309 6.39 -16.33 -8.71
N ARG A 310 5.77 -17.38 -9.26
CA ARG A 310 5.65 -17.58 -10.72
C ARG A 310 4.73 -16.57 -11.39
N GLN A 311 3.77 -16.02 -10.67
CA GLN A 311 2.83 -15.02 -11.20
C GLN A 311 3.42 -13.62 -11.39
N ILE A 312 4.63 -13.33 -10.87
CA ILE A 312 5.22 -11.98 -10.92
C ILE A 312 5.22 -11.42 -12.36
N ASP A 313 5.64 -12.25 -13.32
CA ASP A 313 5.76 -11.88 -14.75
C ASP A 313 4.73 -12.61 -15.63
N SER A 314 3.76 -13.30 -15.03
CA SER A 314 2.76 -14.03 -15.82
C SER A 314 1.81 -13.05 -16.54
N PRO A 315 1.61 -13.19 -17.86
CA PRO A 315 0.60 -12.42 -18.58
C PRO A 315 -0.82 -12.62 -18.03
N GLU A 316 -1.08 -13.72 -17.32
CA GLU A 316 -2.37 -13.99 -16.66
C GLU A 316 -2.74 -12.93 -15.62
N ARG A 317 -1.75 -12.21 -15.07
CA ARG A 317 -1.97 -11.07 -14.16
C ARG A 317 -2.77 -9.93 -14.79
N TYR A 318 -2.81 -9.87 -16.11
CA TYR A 318 -3.48 -8.83 -16.90
C TYR A 318 -4.81 -9.28 -17.52
N ARG A 319 -5.22 -10.53 -17.26
CA ARG A 319 -6.56 -11.04 -17.60
C ARG A 319 -7.51 -10.83 -16.44
#